data_AF-A0A7X8UCJ3-F1
#
_entry.id   AF-A0A7X8UCJ3-F1
#
_cell.length_a   1.000
_cell.length_b   1.000
_cell.length_c   1.000
_cell.angle_alpha   90.00
_cell.angle_beta   90.00
_cell.angle_gamma   90.00
#
_symmetry.space_group_name_H-M   'P 1'
#
loop_
_entity.id
_entity.type
_entity.pdbx_description
1 polymer ?
#
loop_
_entity_poly.entity_id
_entity_poly.type
_entity_poly.pdbx_seq_one_letter_code
_entity_poly.pdbx_strand_id
1 'polypeptide(L)' 'MEAADAQSDFFELREIDITDWDSSVAGQYNIRSIPHCMIYGRDGELKESGPDVCWAVVENPSALLRY' A
#
# COMPACT_ATOMS: atom_id res chain seq x y z
N MET A 1 25.48 -10.14 22.23
CA MET A 1 24.42 -9.11 22.37
C MET A 1 24.28 -8.50 20.99
N GLU A 2 23.49 -9.14 20.12
CA GLU A 2 23.19 -8.57 18.81
C GLU A 2 22.44 -7.25 19.03
N ALA A 3 22.91 -6.20 18.36
CA ALA A 3 22.19 -4.95 18.31
C ALA A 3 20.83 -5.25 17.70
N ALA A 4 19.75 -5.02 18.45
CA ALA A 4 18.42 -4.96 17.89
C ALA A 4 18.50 -3.90 16.78
N ASP A 5 18.43 -4.35 15.53
CA ASP A 5 18.34 -3.49 14.36
C ASP A 5 17.31 -2.42 14.68
N ALA A 6 17.74 -1.16 14.66
CA ALA A 6 16.84 -0.02 14.80
C ALA A 6 15.88 -0.08 13.61
N GLN A 7 14.74 -0.72 13.83
CA GLN A 7 13.72 -0.95 12.83
C GLN A 7 13.24 0.41 12.39
N SER A 8 13.64 0.78 11.18
CA SER A 8 13.32 2.07 10.63
C SER A 8 11.85 2.06 10.26
N ASP A 9 11.10 2.94 10.92
CA ASP A 9 9.66 3.18 10.78
C ASP A 9 9.35 3.90 9.46
N PHE A 10 9.82 3.36 8.34
CA PHE A 10 9.57 3.93 7.01
C PHE A 10 8.70 2.97 6.19
N PHE A 11 7.68 3.54 5.55
CA PHE A 11 6.93 2.88 4.50
C PHE A 11 7.43 3.39 3.14
N GLU A 12 7.41 2.53 2.13
CA GLU A 12 7.68 2.92 0.75
C GLU A 12 6.36 3.15 0.02
N LEU A 13 6.20 4.33 -0.57
CA LEU A 13 5.08 4.61 -1.46
C LEU A 13 5.47 4.27 -2.90
N ARG A 14 4.60 3.51 -3.58
CA ARG A 14 4.72 3.23 -5.01
C ARG A 14 3.49 3.77 -5.72
N GLU A 15 3.70 4.81 -6.50
CA GLU A 15 2.65 5.39 -7.35
C GLU A 15 2.56 4.60 -8.65
N ILE A 16 1.32 4.29 -9.06
CA ILE A 16 1.03 3.55 -10.28
C ILE A 16 -0.10 4.29 -11.00
N ASP A 17 0.20 4.78 -12.19
CA ASP A 17 -0.77 5.44 -13.05
C ASP A 17 -1.55 4.41 -13.88
N ILE A 18 -2.87 4.37 -13.67
CA ILE A 18 -3.79 3.60 -14.51
C ILE A 18 -4.50 4.56 -15.45
N THR A 19 -3.96 4.68 -16.66
CA THR A 19 -4.59 5.42 -17.77
C THR A 19 -5.34 4.52 -18.74
N ASP A 20 -5.05 3.21 -18.70
CA ASP A 20 -5.69 2.16 -19.50
C ASP A 20 -6.33 1.12 -18.56
N TRP A 21 -7.66 1.05 -18.59
CA TRP A 21 -8.45 0.15 -17.75
C TRP A 21 -8.38 -1.32 -18.22
N ASP A 22 -7.95 -1.58 -19.45
CA ASP A 22 -7.73 -2.93 -19.97
C ASP A 22 -6.31 -3.45 -19.67
N SER A 23 -5.50 -2.66 -18.95
CA SER A 23 -4.14 -3.04 -18.57
C SER A 23 -4.11 -4.26 -17.64
N SER A 24 -3.02 -5.02 -17.74
CA SER A 24 -2.78 -6.18 -16.87
C SER A 24 -2.82 -5.81 -15.38
N VAL A 25 -2.34 -4.62 -15.01
CA VAL A 25 -2.37 -4.12 -13.63
C VAL A 25 -3.81 -3.94 -13.15
N ALA A 26 -4.64 -3.22 -13.92
CA ALA A 26 -6.05 -3.01 -13.55
C ALA A 26 -6.81 -4.34 -13.39
N GLY A 27 -6.57 -5.29 -14.30
CA GLY A 27 -7.18 -6.62 -14.24
C GLY A 27 -6.67 -7.49 -13.09
N GLN A 28 -5.35 -7.62 -12.92
CA GLN A 28 -4.72 -8.49 -11.91
C GLN A 28 -5.09 -8.07 -10.50
N TYR A 29 -5.11 -6.77 -10.24
CA TYR A 29 -5.45 -6.22 -8.93
C TYR A 29 -6.95 -5.90 -8.79
N ASN A 30 -7.77 -6.24 -9.80
CA ASN A 30 -9.21 -6.01 -9.82
C ASN A 30 -9.57 -4.55 -9.43
N ILE A 31 -8.83 -3.59 -9.98
CA ILE A 31 -9.00 -2.17 -9.71
C ILE A 31 -10.18 -1.66 -10.54
N ARG A 32 -11.21 -1.14 -9.86
CA ARG A 32 -12.48 -0.70 -10.48
C ARG A 32 -12.77 0.79 -10.37
N SER A 33 -11.92 1.52 -9.64
CA SER A 33 -12.04 2.95 -9.43
C SER A 33 -10.69 3.51 -9.01
N ILE A 34 -10.50 4.81 -9.21
CA ILE A 34 -9.39 5.60 -8.66
C ILE A 34 -9.94 6.71 -7.76
N PRO A 35 -9.27 7.07 -6.64
CA PRO A 35 -8.03 6.46 -6.15
C PRO A 35 -8.25 5.03 -5.62
N HIS A 36 -7.20 4.22 -5.66
CA HIS A 36 -7.17 2.87 -5.10
C HIS A 36 -5.82 2.65 -4.43
N CYS A 37 -5.84 2.28 -3.16
CA CYS A 37 -4.62 2.05 -2.38
C CYS A 37 -4.55 0.59 -1.96
N MET A 38 -3.34 0.08 -1.89
CA MET A 38 -3.04 -1.28 -1.44
C MET A 38 -1.88 -1.20 -0.45
N ILE A 39 -2.05 -1.80 0.73
CA ILE A 39 -1.02 -1.87 1.77
C ILE A 39 -0.50 -3.29 1.80
N TYR A 40 0.82 -3.40 1.63
CA TYR A 40 1.52 -4.67 1.75
C TYR A 40 2.37 -4.68 3.01
N GLY A 41 2.35 -5.81 3.72
CA GLY A 41 3.30 -6.07 4.79
C GLY A 41 4.71 -6.29 4.22
N ARG A 42 5.72 -6.28 5.09
CA ARG A 42 7.12 -6.54 4.69
C ARG A 42 7.34 -7.93 4.09
N ASP A 43 6.45 -8.86 4.40
CA ASP A 43 6.37 -10.22 3.86
C ASP A 43 5.82 -10.28 2.42
N GLY A 44 5.33 -9.15 1.89
CA GLY A 44 4.69 -9.07 0.59
C GLY A 44 3.22 -9.48 0.60
N GLU A 45 2.63 -9.76 1.77
CA GLU A 45 1.21 -10.07 1.88
C GLU A 45 0.37 -8.80 1.79
N LEU A 46 -0.72 -8.86 1.01
CA LEU A 46 -1.72 -7.80 0.99
C LEU A 46 -2.47 -7.77 2.33
N LYS A 47 -2.39 -6.66 3.04
CA LYS A 47 -3.08 -6.47 4.32
C LYS A 47 -4.42 -5.75 4.14
N GLU A 48 -4.44 -4.70 3.33
CA GLU A 48 -5.66 -3.93 3.04
C GLU A 48 -5.66 -3.38 1.61
N SER A 49 -6.84 -3.19 1.01
CA SER A 49 -7.00 -2.50 -0.26
C SER A 49 -8.34 -1.79 -0.41
N GLY A 50 -8.37 -0.76 -1.25
CA GLY A 50 -9.59 -0.04 -1.62
C GLY A 50 -9.44 1.48 -1.63
N PRO A 51 -10.51 2.21 -1.96
CA PRO A 51 -10.53 3.67 -1.92
C PRO A 51 -10.46 4.20 -0.48
N ASP A 52 -11.11 3.54 0.48
CA ASP A 52 -11.14 3.99 1.90
C ASP A 52 -9.76 3.90 2.56
N VAL A 53 -8.93 2.95 2.11
CA VAL A 53 -7.55 2.80 2.55
C VAL A 53 -6.71 4.03 2.19
N CYS A 54 -6.98 4.66 1.04
CA CYS A 54 -6.30 5.89 0.66
C CYS A 54 -6.55 7.02 1.66
N TRP A 55 -7.78 7.13 2.18
CA TRP A 55 -8.10 8.15 3.18
C TRP A 55 -7.36 7.90 4.49
N ALA A 56 -7.28 6.64 4.94
CA ALA A 56 -6.53 6.29 6.13
C ALA A 56 -5.03 6.64 6.02
N VAL A 57 -4.43 6.40 4.84
CA VAL A 57 -3.02 6.76 4.56
C VAL A 57 -2.80 8.27 4.66
N VAL A 58 -3.73 9.07 4.12
CA VAL A 58 -3.64 10.54 4.12
C VAL A 58 -3.84 11.12 5.53
N GLU A 59 -4.81 10.61 6.28
CA GLU A 59 -5.16 11.13 7.60
C GLU A 59 -4.16 10.72 8.69
N ASN A 60 -3.64 9.50 8.63
CA ASN A 60 -2.71 8.99 9.63
C ASN A 60 -1.71 7.98 9.04
N PRO A 61 -0.67 8.47 8.33
CA PRO A 61 0.32 7.60 7.69
C PRO A 61 1.10 6.74 8.70
N SER A 62 1.19 7.16 9.96
CA SER A 62 1.84 6.41 11.04
C SER A 62 1.10 5.12 11.41
N ALA A 63 -0.20 5.03 11.13
CA ALA A 63 -0.99 3.82 11.37
C ALA A 63 -0.50 2.63 10.54
N LEU A 64 0.14 2.91 9.39
CA LEU A 64 0.66 1.92 8.46
C LEU A 64 1.93 1.22 8.93
N LEU A 65 2.62 1.79 9.93
CA LEU A 65 3.84 1.21 10.50
C LEU A 65 3.59 -0.07 11.32
N ARG A 66 2.32 -0.49 11.46
CA ARG A 66 1.91 -1.68 12.20
C ARG A 66 1.80 -2.93 11.33
N TYR A 67 1.94 -2.79 10.01
CA TYR A 67 1.88 -3.88 9.02
C TYR A 67 3.29 -4.29 8.55
#